data_AF-A0A7C6HH80-F1
#
_entry.id   AF-A0A7C6HH80-F1
#
_cell.length_a   1.000
_cell.length_b   1.000
_cell.length_c   1.000
_cell.angle_alpha   90.00
_cell.angle_beta   90.00
_cell.angle_gamma   90.00
#
_symmetry.space_group_name_H-M   'P 1'
#
loop_
_entity.id
_entity.type
_entity.pdbx_description
1 polymer ?
#
loop_
_entity_poly.entity_id
_entity_poly.type
_entity_poly.pdbx_seq_one_letter_code
_entity_poly.pdbx_strand_id
1 'polypeptide(L)'
;MTERERFINCVTGKEIDRTPLVFYFGPWGETVERWKQEGIDNPNAFQNNFDLDKPPIMVNGFVHMYYYPPFKTEILERKGNLIIYRDIFGQIAQNYEGVSNIPKILKSPVNNFEEWEAFKKEKLNPEDESRWAANWPEI
;
A
#
# COMPACT_ATOMS: atom_id res chain seq x y z
N MET A 1 0.62 28.05 -9.12
CA MET A 1 0.75 27.44 -7.78
C MET A 1 1.92 26.45 -7.80
N THR A 2 2.67 26.30 -6.71
CA THR A 2 3.68 25.21 -6.63
C THR A 2 3.00 23.85 -6.53
N GLU A 3 3.72 22.76 -6.86
CA GLU A 3 3.20 21.38 -6.72
C GLU A 3 2.73 21.08 -5.29
N ARG A 4 3.50 21.54 -4.30
CA ARG A 4 3.19 21.36 -2.88
C ARG A 4 1.91 22.12 -2.48
N GLU A 5 1.82 23.39 -2.85
CA GLU A 5 0.62 24.19 -2.57
C GLU A 5 -0.61 23.60 -3.25
N ARG A 6 -0.48 23.14 -4.50
CA ARG A 6 -1.57 22.50 -5.25
C ARG A 6 -2.06 21.24 -4.58
N PHE A 7 -1.15 20.37 -4.17
CA PHE A 7 -1.50 19.13 -3.47
C PHE A 7 -2.23 19.44 -2.16
N ILE A 8 -1.68 20.34 -1.32
CA ILE A 8 -2.28 20.72 -0.03
C ILE A 8 -3.66 21.36 -0.22
N ASN A 9 -3.80 22.29 -1.17
CA ASN A 9 -5.08 22.93 -1.45
C ASN A 9 -6.11 21.92 -1.95
N CYS A 10 -5.72 21.00 -2.82
CA CYS A 10 -6.58 19.93 -3.32
C CYS A 10 -7.13 19.07 -2.18
N VAL A 11 -6.28 18.58 -1.27
CA VAL A 11 -6.71 17.70 -0.17
C VAL A 11 -7.42 18.43 0.98
N THR A 12 -7.27 19.77 1.06
CA THR A 12 -7.94 20.60 2.07
C THR A 12 -9.13 21.41 1.52
N GLY A 13 -9.54 21.16 0.28
CA GLY A 13 -10.74 21.77 -0.32
C GLY A 13 -10.61 23.26 -0.63
N LYS A 14 -9.39 23.75 -0.92
CA LYS A 14 -9.11 25.14 -1.32
C LYS A 14 -8.99 25.25 -2.83
N GLU A 15 -8.99 26.48 -3.34
CA GLU A 15 -8.78 26.75 -4.76
C GLU A 15 -7.44 26.18 -5.27
N ILE A 16 -7.47 25.64 -6.49
CA ILE A 16 -6.34 25.05 -7.20
C ILE A 16 -6.30 25.58 -8.64
N ASP A 17 -5.10 25.69 -9.21
CA ASP A 17 -4.92 26.11 -10.61
C ASP A 17 -5.19 24.96 -11.61
N ARG A 18 -4.96 23.71 -11.20
CA ARG A 18 -5.36 22.48 -11.87
C ARG A 18 -5.35 21.30 -10.89
N THR A 19 -5.95 20.17 -11.27
CA THR A 19 -5.86 18.92 -10.49
C THR A 19 -4.42 18.41 -10.41
N PRO A 20 -3.92 17.98 -9.23
CA PRO A 20 -2.66 17.25 -9.13
C PRO A 20 -2.70 15.96 -9.96
N LEU A 21 -1.66 15.73 -10.76
CA LEU A 21 -1.49 14.53 -11.57
C LEU A 21 -0.31 13.73 -11.04
N VAL A 22 -0.61 12.67 -10.27
CA VAL A 22 0.39 11.79 -9.66
C VAL A 22 0.10 10.34 -10.04
N PHE A 23 1.14 9.56 -10.29
CA PHE A 23 1.00 8.13 -10.60
C PHE A 23 1.22 7.27 -9.34
N TYR A 24 0.19 7.20 -8.50
CA TYR A 24 0.31 6.74 -7.12
C TYR A 24 0.66 5.25 -6.95
N PHE A 25 0.07 4.36 -7.76
CA PHE A 25 0.21 2.91 -7.59
C PHE A 25 1.32 2.28 -8.42
N GLY A 26 1.95 3.04 -9.32
CA GLY A 26 2.93 2.48 -10.26
C GLY A 26 2.31 1.47 -11.25
N PRO A 27 3.12 1.02 -12.23
CA PRO A 27 2.72 -0.08 -13.11
C PRO A 27 2.66 -1.41 -12.33
N TRP A 28 1.86 -2.36 -12.83
CA TRP A 28 1.87 -3.74 -12.34
C TRP A 28 3.25 -4.39 -12.51
N GLY A 29 3.58 -5.36 -11.65
CA GLY A 29 4.87 -6.05 -11.68
C GLY A 29 5.18 -6.68 -13.05
N GLU A 30 4.18 -7.28 -13.70
CA GLU A 30 4.35 -7.86 -15.04
C GLU A 30 4.65 -6.82 -16.11
N THR A 31 4.07 -5.62 -15.98
CA THR A 31 4.40 -4.50 -16.88
C THR A 31 5.85 -4.08 -16.71
N VAL A 32 6.33 -4.03 -15.46
CA VAL A 32 7.73 -3.73 -15.14
C VAL A 32 8.66 -4.80 -15.71
N GLU A 33 8.33 -6.09 -15.52
CA GLU A 33 9.14 -7.19 -16.05
C GLU A 33 9.15 -7.24 -17.59
N ARG A 34 8.01 -6.97 -18.24
CA ARG A 34 7.93 -6.82 -19.70
C ARG A 34 8.82 -5.69 -20.19
N TRP A 35 8.75 -4.50 -19.58
CA TRP A 35 9.58 -3.36 -19.98
C TRP A 35 11.08 -3.64 -19.88
N LYS A 36 11.52 -4.36 -18.83
CA LYS A 36 12.92 -4.80 -18.72
C LYS A 36 13.32 -5.71 -19.89
N GLN A 37 12.45 -6.64 -20.28
CA GLN A 37 12.68 -7.52 -21.43
C GLN A 37 12.69 -6.76 -22.77
N GLU A 38 11.97 -5.65 -22.87
CA GLU A 38 11.96 -4.73 -24.01
C GLU A 38 13.17 -3.77 -24.03
N GLY A 39 14.09 -3.86 -23.06
CA GLY A 39 15.32 -3.07 -23.01
C GLY A 39 15.22 -1.77 -22.22
N ILE A 40 14.19 -1.60 -21.38
CA ILE A 40 14.11 -0.47 -20.45
C ILE A 40 14.98 -0.74 -19.22
N ASP A 41 16.11 -0.03 -19.12
CA ASP A 41 17.06 -0.14 -17.99
C ASP A 41 16.44 0.30 -16.66
N ASN A 42 15.63 1.37 -16.69
CA ASN A 42 14.95 1.89 -15.51
C ASN A 42 13.44 1.98 -15.74
N PRO A 43 12.66 0.95 -15.35
CA PRO A 43 11.21 0.95 -15.51
C PRO A 43 10.50 1.96 -14.61
N ASN A 44 11.20 2.66 -13.71
CA ASN A 44 10.64 3.77 -12.92
C ASN A 44 10.88 5.16 -13.56
N ALA A 45 11.64 5.24 -14.65
CA ALA A 45 11.94 6.52 -15.31
C ALA A 45 10.69 7.24 -15.82
N PHE A 46 9.58 6.52 -16.05
CA PHE A 46 8.30 7.13 -16.41
C PHE A 46 7.86 8.23 -15.41
N GLN A 47 8.23 8.12 -14.14
CA GLN A 47 7.86 9.12 -13.13
C GLN A 47 8.47 10.51 -13.40
N ASN A 48 9.61 10.56 -14.08
CA ASN A 48 10.34 11.79 -14.39
C ASN A 48 10.22 12.21 -15.86
N ASN A 49 9.74 11.33 -16.74
CA ASN A 49 9.65 11.56 -18.18
C ASN A 49 8.28 12.12 -18.62
N PHE A 50 7.34 12.24 -17.70
CA PHE A 50 6.03 12.86 -17.89
C PHE A 50 5.91 14.09 -16.99
N ASP A 51 5.12 15.09 -17.39
CA ASP A 51 4.82 16.31 -16.60
C ASP A 51 3.88 16.00 -15.40
N LEU A 52 4.28 15.03 -14.58
CA LEU A 52 3.60 14.63 -13.35
C LEU A 52 3.99 15.58 -12.22
N ASP A 53 3.04 15.85 -11.32
CA ASP A 53 3.38 16.49 -10.05
C ASP A 53 4.19 15.51 -9.17
N LYS A 54 5.09 16.04 -8.36
CA LYS A 54 5.78 15.24 -7.35
C LYS A 54 4.77 14.63 -6.36
N PRO A 55 4.82 13.31 -6.11
CA PRO A 55 3.93 12.69 -5.13
C PRO A 55 4.27 13.15 -3.70
N PRO A 56 3.31 13.10 -2.76
CA PRO A 56 3.62 13.28 -1.35
C PRO A 56 4.62 12.22 -0.90
N ILE A 57 5.51 12.59 0.02
CA ILE A 57 6.41 11.63 0.66
C ILE A 57 5.53 10.63 1.41
N MET A 58 5.64 9.36 1.04
CA MET A 58 4.99 8.30 1.80
C MET A 58 5.83 8.01 3.05
N VAL A 59 5.20 8.06 4.22
CA VAL A 59 5.86 7.77 5.50
C VAL A 59 5.72 6.29 5.89
N ASN A 60 5.18 5.44 5.00
CA ASN A 60 5.14 4.01 5.20
C ASN A 60 6.57 3.45 5.28
N GLY A 61 6.83 2.64 6.31
CA GLY A 61 8.19 2.15 6.62
C GLY A 61 8.89 2.96 7.71
N PHE A 62 8.46 4.20 7.98
CA PHE A 62 8.86 4.97 9.17
C PHE A 62 7.76 4.95 10.25
N VAL A 63 6.50 4.84 9.82
CA VAL A 63 5.34 4.75 10.71
C VAL A 63 4.46 3.56 10.30
N HIS A 64 4.08 2.75 11.28
CA HIS A 64 3.12 1.67 11.13
C HIS A 64 1.68 2.21 11.12
N MET A 65 1.27 2.71 9.95
CA MET A 65 -0.04 3.36 9.71
C MET A 65 -1.23 2.39 9.63
N TYR A 66 -0.98 1.08 9.54
CA TYR A 66 -2.02 0.06 9.43
C TYR A 66 -2.12 -0.77 10.73
N TYR A 67 -2.41 -2.06 10.60
CA TYR A 67 -2.49 -2.98 11.72
C TYR A 67 -1.10 -3.24 12.29
N TYR A 68 -0.95 -3.00 13.59
CA TYR A 68 0.31 -3.22 14.27
C TYR A 68 0.11 -4.03 15.57
N PRO A 69 0.86 -5.13 15.79
CA PRO A 69 1.76 -5.75 14.82
C PRO A 69 0.99 -6.31 13.60
N PRO A 70 1.58 -6.33 12.39
CA PRO A 70 0.91 -6.91 11.23
C PRO A 70 0.64 -8.40 11.43
N PHE A 71 -0.27 -8.97 10.65
CA PHE A 71 -0.42 -10.41 10.62
C PHE A 71 0.76 -11.05 9.90
N LYS A 72 1.13 -12.26 10.34
CA LYS A 72 2.13 -13.05 9.63
C LYS A 72 1.57 -13.46 8.27
N THR A 73 2.26 -13.07 7.21
CA THR A 73 1.97 -13.55 5.86
C THR A 73 2.39 -15.01 5.73
N GLU A 74 1.45 -15.88 5.33
CA GLU A 74 1.76 -17.29 5.10
C GLU A 74 0.74 -17.96 4.18
N ILE A 75 1.21 -18.97 3.44
CA ILE A 75 0.37 -19.84 2.61
C ILE A 75 -0.30 -20.86 3.53
N LEU A 76 -1.63 -20.88 3.51
CA LEU A 76 -2.46 -21.82 4.28
C LEU A 76 -2.74 -23.09 3.48
N GLU A 77 -2.89 -22.97 2.16
CA GLU A 77 -3.12 -24.10 1.27
C GLU A 77 -2.55 -23.82 -0.13
N ARG A 78 -2.00 -24.85 -0.79
CA ARG A 78 -1.60 -24.82 -2.20
C ARG A 78 -2.30 -25.94 -2.97
N LYS A 79 -2.94 -25.58 -4.09
CA LYS A 79 -3.65 -26.47 -5.02
C LYS A 79 -3.17 -26.19 -6.44
N GLY A 80 -2.08 -26.82 -6.85
CA GLY A 80 -1.41 -26.49 -8.10
C GLY A 80 -0.91 -25.05 -8.06
N ASN A 81 -1.37 -24.22 -9.00
CA ASN A 81 -1.09 -22.79 -9.08
C ASN A 81 -2.03 -21.92 -8.21
N LEU A 82 -3.14 -22.47 -7.69
CA LEU A 82 -4.01 -21.75 -6.76
C LEU A 82 -3.41 -21.80 -5.34
N ILE A 83 -3.35 -20.64 -4.69
CA ILE A 83 -2.93 -20.50 -3.30
C ILE A 83 -4.05 -19.87 -2.47
N ILE A 84 -4.19 -20.35 -1.24
CA ILE A 84 -4.93 -19.67 -0.17
C ILE A 84 -3.88 -19.20 0.82
N TYR A 85 -3.87 -17.91 1.12
CA TYR A 85 -2.86 -17.30 1.99
C TYR A 85 -3.50 -16.30 2.94
N ARG A 86 -2.81 -16.02 4.04
CA ARG A 86 -3.10 -14.89 4.92
C ARG A 86 -2.16 -13.74 4.57
N ASP A 87 -2.70 -12.55 4.38
CA ASP A 87 -1.90 -11.34 4.13
C ASP A 87 -1.51 -10.60 5.42
N ILE A 88 -0.79 -9.48 5.29
CA ILE A 88 -0.38 -8.63 6.41
C ILE A 88 -1.56 -7.98 7.16
N PHE A 89 -2.72 -7.91 6.52
CA PHE A 89 -3.96 -7.39 7.09
C PHE A 89 -4.79 -8.49 7.77
N GLY A 90 -4.34 -9.74 7.73
CA GLY A 90 -5.06 -10.89 8.30
C GLY A 90 -6.19 -11.39 7.42
N GLN A 91 -6.32 -10.90 6.18
CA GLN A 91 -7.26 -11.41 5.20
C GLN A 91 -6.82 -12.80 4.76
N ILE A 92 -7.75 -13.75 4.77
CA ILE A 92 -7.57 -15.03 4.09
C ILE A 92 -8.08 -14.85 2.67
N ALA A 93 -7.19 -14.91 1.70
CA ALA A 93 -7.49 -14.67 0.30
C ALA A 93 -7.02 -15.82 -0.59
N GLN A 94 -7.71 -15.99 -1.71
CA GLN A 94 -7.36 -16.91 -2.78
C GLN A 94 -6.74 -16.13 -3.94
N ASN A 95 -5.61 -16.61 -4.44
CA ASN A 95 -4.96 -16.08 -5.64
C ASN A 95 -4.29 -17.21 -6.45
N TYR A 96 -3.70 -16.88 -7.60
CA TYR A 96 -2.90 -17.77 -8.42
C TYR A 96 -1.43 -17.32 -8.42
N GLU A 97 -0.51 -18.24 -8.21
CA GLU A 97 0.92 -17.96 -8.34
C GLU A 97 1.27 -17.54 -9.78
N GLY A 98 2.13 -16.53 -9.91
CA GLY A 98 2.61 -16.04 -11.21
C GLY A 98 1.66 -15.12 -11.98
N VAL A 99 0.52 -14.74 -11.39
CA VAL A 99 -0.42 -13.78 -11.99
C VAL A 99 -0.76 -12.69 -10.98
N SER A 100 -0.60 -11.43 -11.37
CA SER A 100 -1.12 -10.31 -10.62
C SER A 100 -2.58 -10.09 -10.97
N ASN A 101 -3.43 -10.23 -9.97
CA ASN A 101 -4.84 -9.91 -10.04
C ASN A 101 -5.29 -9.38 -8.67
N ILE A 102 -6.54 -8.96 -8.59
CA ILE A 102 -7.18 -8.69 -7.31
C ILE A 102 -7.54 -10.04 -6.66
N PRO A 103 -6.98 -10.39 -5.50
CA PRO A 103 -7.26 -11.65 -4.83
C PRO A 103 -8.74 -11.76 -4.44
N LYS A 104 -9.27 -12.99 -4.46
CA LYS A 104 -10.62 -13.25 -3.92
C LYS A 104 -10.52 -13.39 -2.40
N ILE A 105 -11.08 -12.43 -1.67
CA ILE A 105 -11.18 -12.51 -0.21
C ILE A 105 -12.13 -13.66 0.15
N LEU A 106 -11.66 -14.58 0.99
CA LEU A 106 -12.44 -15.69 1.53
C LEU A 106 -12.93 -15.42 2.94
N LYS A 107 -12.09 -14.76 3.77
CA LYS A 107 -12.44 -14.44 5.16
C LYS A 107 -11.67 -13.21 5.64
N SER A 108 -12.39 -12.30 6.30
CA SER A 108 -11.83 -11.13 6.99
C SER A 108 -11.40 -11.47 8.42
N PRO A 109 -10.44 -10.73 9.00
CA PRO A 109 -10.03 -10.90 10.40
C PRO A 109 -11.12 -10.50 11.41
N VAL A 110 -12.16 -9.78 10.95
CA VAL A 110 -13.27 -9.27 11.75
C VAL A 110 -14.58 -9.61 11.05
N ASN A 111 -15.48 -10.30 11.74
CA ASN A 111 -16.76 -10.79 11.21
C ASN A 111 -17.96 -10.44 12.10
N ASN A 112 -17.73 -9.84 13.26
CA ASN A 112 -18.75 -9.36 14.19
C ASN A 112 -18.18 -8.21 15.05
N PHE A 113 -19.03 -7.63 15.89
CA PHE A 113 -18.69 -6.45 16.68
C PHE A 113 -17.74 -6.78 17.84
N GLU A 114 -17.87 -7.95 18.43
CA GLU A 114 -17.00 -8.44 19.50
C GLU A 114 -15.56 -8.63 18.99
N GLU A 115 -15.40 -9.25 17.81
CA GLU A 115 -14.13 -9.36 17.10
C GLU A 115 -13.56 -7.99 16.74
N TRP A 116 -14.42 -7.03 16.34
CA TRP A 116 -13.99 -5.67 16.04
C TRP A 116 -13.39 -4.97 17.27
N GLU A 117 -14.05 -5.03 18.42
CA GLU A 117 -13.56 -4.37 19.64
C GLU A 117 -12.23 -4.99 20.12
N ALA A 118 -12.08 -6.31 20.04
CA ALA A 118 -10.81 -6.99 20.29
C ALA A 118 -9.74 -6.54 19.29
N PHE A 119 -10.05 -6.57 17.99
CA PHE A 119 -9.15 -6.18 16.92
C PHE A 119 -8.68 -4.73 17.07
N LYS A 120 -9.58 -3.80 17.36
CA LYS A 120 -9.27 -2.39 17.59
C LYS A 120 -8.27 -2.21 18.71
N LYS A 121 -8.46 -2.90 19.83
CA LYS A 121 -7.55 -2.84 20.98
C LYS A 121 -6.17 -3.43 20.66
N GLU A 122 -6.14 -4.55 19.95
CA GLU A 122 -4.91 -5.29 19.69
C GLU A 122 -4.08 -4.71 18.54
N LYS A 123 -4.72 -4.15 17.51
CA LYS A 123 -4.09 -3.83 16.21
C LYS A 123 -4.14 -2.35 15.84
N LEU A 124 -5.01 -1.55 16.48
CA LEU A 124 -5.32 -0.17 16.08
C LEU A 124 -5.07 0.89 17.18
N ASN A 125 -4.33 0.57 18.25
CA ASN A 125 -3.99 1.56 19.28
C ASN A 125 -3.04 2.65 18.74
N PRO A 126 -3.47 3.89 18.48
CA PRO A 126 -2.62 4.93 17.91
C PRO A 126 -1.52 5.41 18.87
N GLU A 127 -1.69 5.19 20.17
CA GLU A 127 -0.76 5.58 21.23
C GLU A 127 0.37 4.57 21.44
N ASP A 128 0.41 3.50 20.65
CA ASP A 128 1.50 2.52 20.72
C ASP A 128 2.78 3.13 20.12
N GLU A 129 3.75 3.45 20.99
CA GLU A 129 5.04 4.03 20.61
C GLU A 129 5.78 3.19 19.57
N SER A 130 5.58 1.86 19.57
CA SER A 130 6.22 0.97 18.61
C SER A 130 5.68 1.13 17.18
N ARG A 131 4.66 1.97 16.97
CA ARG A 131 4.25 2.40 15.63
C ARG A 131 5.24 3.35 14.97
N TRP A 132 6.09 4.01 15.74
CA TRP A 132 7.06 4.96 15.22
C TRP A 132 8.43 4.30 15.09
N ALA A 133 9.19 4.68 14.06
CA ALA A 133 10.60 4.34 13.99
C ALA A 133 11.34 4.88 15.22
N ALA A 134 12.31 4.12 15.74
CA ALA A 134 13.08 4.53 16.92
C ALA A 134 13.82 5.87 16.71
N ASN A 135 14.16 6.21 15.47
CA ASN A 135 14.81 7.46 15.08
C ASN A 135 13.84 8.48 14.46
N TRP A 136 12.53 8.41 14.76
CA TRP A 136 11.52 9.31 14.21
C TRP A 136 11.87 10.81 14.29
N PRO A 137 12.45 11.35 15.38
CA PRO A 137 12.84 12.77 15.44
C PRO A 137 13.93 13.20 14.43
N GLU A 138 14.63 12.25 13.81
CA GLU A 138 15.74 12.48 12.89
C GLU A 138 15.36 12.29 11.41
N ILE A 139 14.13 11.83 11.14
CA ILE A 139 13.56 11.58 9.79
C ILE A 139 12.74 12.79 9.35
#